data_AF-A0A414PQI2-F1
#
_entry.id   AF-A0A414PQI2-F1
#
_cell.length_a   1.000
_cell.length_b   1.000
_cell.length_c   1.000
_cell.angle_alpha   90.00
_cell.angle_beta   90.00
_cell.angle_gamma   90.00
#
_symmetry.space_group_name_H-M   'P 1'
#
loop_
_entity.id
_entity.type
_entity.pdbx_description
1 polymer ?
#
loop_
_entity_poly.entity_id
_entity_poly.type
_entity_poly.pdbx_seq_one_letter_code
_entity_poly.pdbx_strand_id
1 'polypeptide(L)'
;MSAGATLLKLQQIDLELARNKSELANMPKLKELASKRKTYVKLKSEMTKLYAQRKDLDIELDDLNTTEIQTNNAIEAAKKRHVDGSDYREVQDLENELSTLAKRLDKIEHTRKDVVVAHKEALDRETRAQAIIAKFEEGVKADTKAARAKAADLQAQIDAATKERTALAATLPTDVLTDYERLLKQFRGLAVETIQGNIPTVCHTALQASSMSDLNHDGSEITHCPYCHRLLVLPSKEA
;
A
#
# COMPACT_ATOMS: atom_id res chain seq x y z
N MET A 1 34.22 29.55 -4.30
CA MET A 1 32.97 30.08 -4.88
C MET A 1 32.76 31.46 -4.30
N SER A 2 32.24 32.40 -5.08
CA SER A 2 31.83 33.70 -4.55
C SER A 2 30.56 33.56 -3.70
N ALA A 3 30.20 34.59 -2.93
CA ALA A 3 29.04 34.51 -2.04
C ALA A 3 27.73 34.39 -2.84
N GLY A 4 27.63 35.09 -3.98
CA GLY A 4 26.48 35.02 -4.89
C GLY A 4 26.33 33.66 -5.57
N ALA A 5 27.44 33.07 -6.04
CA ALA A 5 27.42 31.71 -6.58
C ALA A 5 26.97 30.68 -5.54
N THR A 6 27.37 30.87 -4.28
CA THR A 6 26.97 30.01 -3.16
C THR A 6 25.47 30.13 -2.87
N LEU A 7 24.90 31.34 -2.88
CA LEU A 7 23.47 31.59 -2.72
C LEU A 7 22.61 30.93 -3.81
N LEU A 8 23.03 31.05 -5.08
CA LEU A 8 22.33 30.41 -6.20
C LEU A 8 22.34 28.89 -6.06
N LYS A 9 23.47 28.31 -5.65
CA LYS A 9 23.58 26.88 -5.40
C LYS A 9 22.73 26.44 -4.20
N LEU A 10 22.70 27.24 -3.13
CA LEU A 10 21.87 26.99 -1.95
C LEU A 10 20.38 26.95 -2.31
N GLN A 11 19.91 27.87 -3.16
CA GLN A 11 18.54 27.87 -3.68
C GLN A 11 18.22 26.62 -4.49
N GLN A 12 19.12 26.19 -5.37
CA GLN A 12 18.92 24.96 -6.15
C GLN A 12 18.75 23.74 -5.24
N ILE A 13 19.58 23.62 -4.21
CA ILE A 13 19.48 22.55 -3.21
C ILE A 13 18.17 22.64 -2.41
N ASP A 14 17.74 23.84 -2.01
CA ASP A 14 16.49 24.02 -1.28
C ASP A 14 15.26 23.65 -2.14
N LEU A 15 15.28 23.98 -3.43
CA LEU A 15 14.24 23.55 -4.39
C LEU A 15 14.24 22.03 -4.58
N GLU A 16 15.41 21.41 -4.69
CA GLU A 16 15.56 19.96 -4.78
C GLU A 16 15.04 19.27 -3.50
N LEU A 17 15.42 19.78 -2.32
CA LEU A 17 14.93 19.30 -1.03
C LEU A 17 13.41 19.41 -0.93
N ALA A 18 12.83 20.53 -1.34
CA ALA A 18 11.38 20.72 -1.34
C ALA A 18 10.67 19.71 -2.27
N ARG A 19 11.22 19.49 -3.46
CA ARG A 19 10.72 18.50 -4.42
C ARG A 19 10.80 17.09 -3.86
N ASN A 20 11.97 16.66 -3.38
CA ASN A 20 12.20 15.30 -2.89
C ASN A 20 11.35 15.00 -1.64
N LYS A 21 11.24 15.97 -0.71
CA LYS A 21 10.36 15.84 0.47
C LYS A 21 8.89 15.72 0.07
N SER A 22 8.45 16.52 -0.89
CA SER A 22 7.08 16.45 -1.41
C SER A 22 6.81 15.11 -2.11
N GLU A 23 7.75 14.63 -2.92
CA GLU A 23 7.65 13.34 -3.62
C GLU A 23 7.60 12.17 -2.63
N LEU A 24 8.43 12.21 -1.58
CA LEU A 24 8.42 11.22 -0.51
C LEU A 24 7.09 11.22 0.25
N ALA A 25 6.57 12.41 0.61
CA ALA A 25 5.31 12.55 1.34
C ALA A 25 4.08 12.16 0.51
N ASN A 26 4.09 12.47 -0.79
CA ASN A 26 2.96 12.26 -1.69
C ASN A 26 3.06 10.98 -2.53
N MET A 27 4.03 10.10 -2.25
CA MET A 27 4.34 8.94 -3.08
C MET A 27 3.07 8.12 -3.40
N PRO A 28 2.60 8.12 -4.67
CA PRO A 28 1.35 7.48 -5.05
C PRO A 28 1.34 5.98 -4.73
N LYS A 29 2.51 5.35 -4.87
CA LYS A 29 2.73 3.94 -4.56
C LYS A 29 2.37 3.59 -3.12
N LEU A 30 2.59 4.47 -2.14
CA LEU A 30 2.21 4.21 -0.74
C LEU A 30 0.69 4.17 -0.55
N LYS A 31 -0.04 5.06 -1.24
CA LYS A 31 -1.51 5.10 -1.22
C LYS A 31 -2.10 3.85 -1.89
N GLU A 32 -1.56 3.47 -3.05
CA GLU A 32 -1.96 2.24 -3.74
C GLU A 32 -1.70 1.00 -2.88
N LEU A 33 -0.56 0.95 -2.19
CA LEU A 33 -0.19 -0.17 -1.34
C LEU A 33 -1.11 -0.30 -0.12
N ALA A 34 -1.53 0.83 0.45
CA ALA A 34 -2.54 0.85 1.51
C ALA A 34 -3.89 0.30 1.03
N SER A 35 -4.32 0.66 -0.19
CA SER A 35 -5.52 0.11 -0.82
C SER A 35 -5.40 -1.40 -1.04
N LYS A 36 -4.29 -1.86 -1.65
CA LYS A 36 -4.01 -3.29 -1.88
C LYS A 36 -3.99 -4.09 -0.58
N ARG A 37 -3.41 -3.55 0.51
CA ARG A 37 -3.43 -4.20 1.83
C ARG A 37 -4.84 -4.37 2.38
N LYS A 38 -5.72 -3.37 2.22
CA LYS A 38 -7.14 -3.50 2.61
C LYS A 38 -7.83 -4.62 1.83
N THR A 39 -7.58 -4.72 0.52
CA THR A 39 -8.10 -5.81 -0.31
C THR A 39 -7.56 -7.18 0.12
N TYR A 40 -6.28 -7.28 0.45
CA TYR A 40 -5.69 -8.53 0.96
C TYR A 40 -6.36 -9.00 2.26
N VAL A 41 -6.62 -8.09 3.20
CA VAL A 41 -7.31 -8.40 4.45
C VAL A 41 -8.73 -8.91 4.18
N LYS A 42 -9.46 -8.27 3.24
CA LYS A 42 -10.79 -8.73 2.82
C LYS A 42 -10.74 -10.13 2.21
N LEU A 43 -9.82 -10.39 1.28
CA LEU A 43 -9.65 -11.71 0.66
C LEU A 43 -9.32 -12.79 1.70
N LYS A 44 -8.48 -12.49 2.69
CA LYS A 44 -8.22 -13.42 3.80
C LYS A 44 -9.48 -13.71 4.62
N SER A 45 -10.29 -12.69 4.91
CA SER A 45 -11.55 -12.90 5.63
C SER A 45 -12.55 -13.75 4.85
N GLU A 46 -12.59 -13.62 3.52
CA GLU A 46 -13.41 -14.46 2.64
C GLU A 46 -12.88 -15.90 2.60
N MET A 47 -11.57 -16.09 2.55
CA MET A 47 -10.95 -17.41 2.63
C MET A 47 -11.32 -18.14 3.93
N THR A 48 -11.32 -17.44 5.07
CA THR A 48 -11.75 -18.04 6.35
C THR A 48 -13.21 -18.50 6.30
N LYS A 49 -14.10 -17.77 5.61
CA LYS A 49 -15.49 -18.18 5.43
C LYS A 49 -15.63 -19.42 4.54
N LEU A 50 -14.89 -19.47 3.44
CA LEU A 50 -14.87 -20.66 2.56
C LEU A 50 -14.35 -21.89 3.29
N TYR A 51 -13.28 -21.73 4.06
CA TYR A 51 -12.73 -22.80 4.89
C TYR A 51 -13.75 -23.30 5.93
N ALA A 52 -14.45 -22.39 6.60
CA ALA A 52 -15.50 -22.74 7.56
C ALA A 52 -16.64 -23.52 6.88
N GLN A 53 -17.13 -23.05 5.73
CA GLN A 53 -18.17 -23.75 4.97
C GLN A 53 -17.75 -25.17 4.57
N ARG A 54 -16.50 -25.35 4.12
CA ARG A 54 -15.97 -26.68 3.80
C ARG A 54 -15.89 -27.55 5.06
N LYS A 55 -15.51 -26.98 6.21
CA LYS A 55 -15.46 -27.69 7.49
C LYS A 55 -16.83 -28.11 8.01
N ASP A 56 -17.86 -27.29 7.82
CA ASP A 56 -19.23 -27.67 8.17
C ASP A 56 -19.68 -28.87 7.31
N LEU A 57 -19.33 -28.91 6.03
CA LEU A 57 -19.61 -30.04 5.13
C LEU A 57 -18.77 -31.29 5.48
N ASP A 58 -17.51 -31.14 5.91
CA ASP A 58 -16.69 -32.25 6.43
C ASP A 58 -17.41 -32.93 7.61
N ILE A 59 -17.92 -32.12 8.54
CA ILE A 59 -18.61 -32.60 9.75
C ILE A 59 -19.92 -33.30 9.36
N GLU A 60 -20.70 -32.71 8.46
CA GLU A 60 -21.95 -33.33 7.98
C GLU A 60 -21.71 -34.69 7.31
N LEU A 61 -20.63 -34.82 6.52
CA LEU A 61 -20.25 -36.12 5.93
C LEU A 61 -19.86 -37.15 7.00
N ASP A 62 -19.14 -36.73 8.04
CA ASP A 62 -18.75 -37.62 9.15
C ASP A 62 -19.96 -38.07 9.99
N ASP A 63 -20.90 -37.17 10.24
CA ASP A 63 -22.17 -37.48 10.89
C ASP A 63 -23.02 -38.46 10.07
N LEU A 64 -23.08 -38.26 8.74
CA LEU A 64 -23.74 -39.20 7.82
C LEU A 64 -23.06 -40.57 7.80
N ASN A 65 -21.72 -40.63 7.85
CA ASN A 65 -20.98 -41.90 7.96
C ASN A 65 -21.26 -42.61 9.28
N THR A 66 -21.24 -41.87 10.39
CA THR A 66 -21.51 -42.40 11.73
C THR A 66 -22.92 -42.95 11.83
N THR A 67 -23.91 -42.21 11.32
CA THR A 67 -25.31 -42.64 11.32
C THR A 67 -25.57 -43.82 10.40
N GLU A 68 -24.88 -43.93 9.27
CA GLU A 68 -24.94 -45.11 8.40
C GLU A 68 -24.42 -46.36 9.13
N ILE A 69 -23.26 -46.27 9.78
CA ILE A 69 -22.67 -47.37 10.56
C ILE A 69 -23.64 -47.82 11.66
N GLN A 70 -24.21 -46.87 12.41
CA GLN A 70 -25.20 -47.17 13.45
C GLN A 70 -26.45 -47.87 12.88
N THR A 71 -26.94 -47.41 11.73
CA THR A 71 -28.13 -47.99 11.08
C THR A 71 -27.84 -49.40 10.59
N ASN A 72 -26.67 -49.64 9.99
CA ASN A 72 -26.23 -50.98 9.57
C ASN A 72 -26.08 -51.93 10.76
N ASN A 73 -25.49 -51.47 11.87
CA ASN A 73 -25.40 -52.25 13.10
C ASN A 73 -26.78 -52.62 13.66
N ALA A 74 -27.74 -51.69 13.61
CA ALA A 74 -29.13 -51.95 14.02
C ALA A 74 -29.81 -52.99 13.12
N ILE A 75 -29.60 -52.93 11.80
CA ILE A 75 -30.09 -53.95 10.85
C ILE A 75 -29.52 -55.32 11.20
N GLU A 76 -28.22 -55.42 11.43
CA GLU A 76 -27.57 -56.69 11.79
C GLU A 76 -28.04 -57.22 13.15
N ALA A 77 -28.30 -56.34 14.12
CA ALA A 77 -28.89 -56.72 15.40
C ALA A 77 -30.33 -57.23 15.24
N ALA A 78 -31.17 -56.53 14.45
CA ALA A 78 -32.54 -56.92 14.17
C ALA A 78 -32.63 -58.28 13.47
N LYS A 79 -31.73 -58.56 12.52
CA LYS A 79 -31.64 -59.86 11.83
C LYS A 79 -31.22 -61.02 12.76
N LYS A 80 -30.39 -60.74 13.77
CA LYS A 80 -29.90 -61.75 14.72
C LYS A 80 -30.88 -62.01 15.87
N ARG A 81 -31.87 -61.14 16.08
CA ARG A 81 -32.90 -61.31 17.09
C ARG A 81 -33.73 -62.55 16.75
N HIS A 82 -33.90 -63.43 17.72
CA HIS A 82 -34.79 -64.58 17.58
C HIS A 82 -36.23 -64.09 17.49
N VAL A 83 -36.96 -64.54 16.49
CA VAL A 83 -38.39 -64.24 16.26
C VAL A 83 -39.11 -65.55 16.07
N ASP A 84 -40.23 -65.76 16.77
CA ASP A 84 -41.07 -66.93 16.56
C ASP A 84 -41.80 -66.79 15.22
N GLY A 85 -41.41 -67.58 14.22
CA GLY A 85 -42.03 -67.56 12.89
C GLY A 85 -43.51 -67.96 12.88
N SER A 86 -44.04 -68.48 13.98
CA SER A 86 -45.47 -68.79 14.15
C SER A 86 -46.28 -67.63 14.75
N ASP A 87 -45.63 -66.64 15.38
CA ASP A 87 -46.27 -65.40 15.81
C ASP A 87 -46.20 -64.35 14.71
N TYR A 88 -47.31 -64.19 14.00
CA TYR A 88 -47.47 -63.21 12.93
C TYR A 88 -47.16 -61.77 13.38
N ARG A 89 -47.39 -61.41 14.66
CA ARG A 89 -47.10 -60.06 15.15
C ARG A 89 -45.60 -59.81 15.26
N GLU A 90 -44.84 -60.74 15.81
CA GLU A 90 -43.39 -60.59 15.96
C GLU A 90 -42.69 -60.49 14.58
N VAL A 91 -43.16 -61.27 13.61
CA VAL A 91 -42.67 -61.21 12.22
C VAL A 91 -42.99 -59.86 11.59
N GLN A 92 -44.24 -59.39 11.72
CA GLN A 92 -44.67 -58.10 11.16
C GLN A 92 -43.91 -56.92 11.78
N ASP A 93 -43.63 -56.96 13.09
CA ASP A 93 -42.86 -55.94 13.79
C ASP A 93 -41.40 -55.90 13.32
N LEU A 94 -40.77 -57.08 13.13
CA LEU A 94 -39.43 -57.18 12.56
C LEU A 94 -39.38 -56.63 11.13
N GLU A 95 -40.35 -56.97 10.29
CA GLU A 95 -40.45 -56.45 8.91
C GLU A 95 -40.60 -54.93 8.88
N ASN A 96 -41.44 -54.37 9.76
CA ASN A 96 -41.64 -52.93 9.89
C ASN A 96 -40.38 -52.21 10.36
N GLU A 97 -39.65 -52.78 11.32
CA GLU A 97 -38.38 -52.24 11.81
C GLU A 97 -37.33 -52.24 10.69
N LEU A 98 -37.14 -53.36 9.99
CA LEU A 98 -36.21 -53.46 8.86
C LEU A 98 -36.58 -52.52 7.71
N SER A 99 -37.86 -52.37 7.39
CA SER A 99 -38.34 -51.41 6.39
C SER A 99 -38.01 -49.97 6.78
N THR A 100 -38.15 -49.63 8.06
CA THR A 100 -37.83 -48.29 8.58
C THR A 100 -36.33 -48.01 8.53
N LEU A 101 -35.50 -48.99 8.89
CA LEU A 101 -34.04 -48.89 8.80
C LEU A 101 -33.56 -48.79 7.35
N ALA A 102 -34.16 -49.54 6.42
CA ALA A 102 -33.85 -49.45 4.99
C ALA A 102 -34.17 -48.05 4.43
N LYS A 103 -35.35 -47.50 4.73
CA LYS A 103 -35.71 -46.11 4.35
C LYS A 103 -34.75 -45.08 4.93
N ARG A 104 -34.22 -45.32 6.14
CA ARG A 104 -33.20 -44.45 6.75
C ARG A 104 -31.89 -44.50 5.98
N LEU A 105 -31.44 -45.68 5.54
CA LEU A 105 -30.25 -45.81 4.68
C LEU A 105 -30.43 -45.10 3.35
N ASP A 106 -31.58 -45.27 2.68
CA ASP A 106 -31.88 -44.59 1.41
C ASP A 106 -31.80 -43.06 1.57
N LYS A 107 -32.35 -42.54 2.68
CA LYS A 107 -32.28 -41.11 3.00
C LYS A 107 -30.82 -40.64 3.23
N ILE A 108 -30.02 -41.43 3.93
CA ILE A 108 -28.59 -41.13 4.17
C ILE A 108 -27.84 -41.12 2.83
N GLU A 109 -28.06 -42.11 1.97
CA GLU A 109 -27.40 -42.18 0.66
C GLU A 109 -27.76 -40.97 -0.22
N HIS A 110 -29.04 -40.58 -0.25
CA HIS A 110 -29.48 -39.43 -1.01
C HIS A 110 -28.86 -38.13 -0.50
N THR A 111 -28.92 -37.90 0.83
CA THR A 111 -28.33 -36.72 1.46
C THR A 111 -26.82 -36.67 1.24
N ARG A 112 -26.13 -37.81 1.36
CA ARG A 112 -24.68 -37.90 1.14
C ARG A 112 -24.29 -37.49 -0.27
N LYS A 113 -25.06 -37.89 -1.31
CA LYS A 113 -24.76 -37.48 -2.69
C LYS A 113 -24.75 -35.96 -2.83
N ASP A 114 -25.74 -35.29 -2.27
CA ASP A 114 -25.85 -33.83 -2.31
C ASP A 114 -24.70 -33.15 -1.54
N VAL A 115 -24.41 -33.62 -0.32
CA VAL A 115 -23.34 -33.08 0.52
C VAL A 115 -21.96 -33.30 -0.12
N VAL A 116 -21.71 -34.45 -0.75
CA VAL A 116 -20.45 -34.72 -1.47
C VAL A 116 -20.26 -33.76 -2.65
N VAL A 117 -21.33 -33.44 -3.39
CA VAL A 117 -21.27 -32.46 -4.48
C VAL A 117 -20.96 -31.07 -3.91
N ALA A 118 -21.68 -30.64 -2.87
CA ALA A 118 -21.45 -29.37 -2.21
C ALA A 118 -20.02 -29.26 -1.63
N HIS A 119 -19.49 -30.34 -1.04
CA HIS A 119 -18.14 -30.39 -0.49
C HIS A 119 -17.09 -30.24 -1.60
N LYS A 120 -17.27 -30.92 -2.75
CA LYS A 120 -16.36 -30.76 -3.90
C LYS A 120 -16.37 -29.32 -4.42
N GLU A 121 -17.54 -28.69 -4.55
CA GLU A 121 -17.63 -27.30 -4.96
C GLU A 121 -16.97 -26.35 -3.96
N ALA A 122 -17.15 -26.58 -2.65
CA ALA A 122 -16.52 -25.79 -1.60
C ALA A 122 -14.98 -25.89 -1.66
N LEU A 123 -14.45 -27.10 -1.86
CA LEU A 123 -13.02 -27.35 -2.05
C LEU A 123 -12.47 -26.65 -3.29
N ASP A 124 -13.18 -26.70 -4.42
CA ASP A 124 -12.80 -26.00 -5.65
C ASP A 124 -12.79 -24.48 -5.48
N ARG A 125 -13.76 -23.93 -4.74
CA ARG A 125 -13.81 -22.49 -4.42
C ARG A 125 -12.66 -22.10 -3.51
N GLU A 126 -12.38 -22.90 -2.47
CA GLU A 126 -11.27 -22.68 -1.54
C GLU A 126 -9.92 -22.68 -2.27
N THR A 127 -9.65 -23.69 -3.09
CA THR A 127 -8.39 -23.81 -3.85
C THR A 127 -8.19 -22.65 -4.84
N ARG A 128 -9.25 -22.24 -5.54
CA ARG A 128 -9.21 -21.06 -6.43
C ARG A 128 -8.94 -19.78 -5.65
N ALA A 129 -9.63 -19.57 -4.53
CA ALA A 129 -9.43 -18.40 -3.67
C ALA A 129 -7.99 -18.36 -3.13
N GLN A 130 -7.46 -19.51 -2.70
CA GLN A 130 -6.08 -19.62 -2.21
C GLN A 130 -5.05 -19.26 -3.29
N ALA A 131 -5.25 -19.73 -4.53
CA ALA A 131 -4.37 -19.38 -5.65
C ALA A 131 -4.40 -17.88 -5.99
N ILE A 132 -5.59 -17.25 -5.93
CA ILE A 132 -5.75 -15.81 -6.14
C ILE A 132 -5.04 -15.03 -5.02
N ILE A 133 -5.22 -15.44 -3.76
CA ILE A 133 -4.59 -14.79 -2.61
C ILE A 133 -3.07 -14.91 -2.68
N ALA A 134 -2.54 -16.07 -3.04
CA ALA A 134 -1.10 -16.28 -3.19
C ALA A 134 -0.49 -15.33 -4.24
N LYS A 135 -1.09 -15.25 -5.44
CA LYS A 135 -0.66 -14.31 -6.49
C LYS A 135 -0.78 -12.85 -6.05
N PHE A 136 -1.85 -12.50 -5.35
CA PHE A 136 -2.06 -11.16 -4.84
C PHE A 136 -1.01 -10.79 -3.79
N GLU A 137 -0.66 -11.73 -2.89
CA GLU A 137 0.35 -11.53 -1.86
C GLU A 137 1.74 -11.31 -2.45
N GLU A 138 2.12 -12.08 -3.48
CA GLU A 138 3.37 -11.86 -4.21
C GLU A 138 3.43 -10.47 -4.83
N GLY A 139 2.34 -10.03 -5.48
CA GLY A 139 2.22 -8.68 -6.03
C GLY A 139 2.40 -7.59 -4.96
N VAL A 140 1.72 -7.73 -3.81
CA VAL A 140 1.86 -6.79 -2.69
C VAL A 140 3.28 -6.76 -2.14
N LYS A 141 3.95 -7.91 -2.02
CA LYS A 141 5.35 -7.99 -1.57
C LYS A 141 6.30 -7.29 -2.54
N ALA A 142 6.14 -7.55 -3.84
CA ALA A 142 6.94 -6.92 -4.89
C ALA A 142 6.77 -5.39 -4.89
N ASP A 143 5.52 -4.91 -4.85
CA ASP A 143 5.22 -3.49 -4.79
C ASP A 143 5.75 -2.84 -3.51
N THR A 144 5.68 -3.55 -2.37
CA THR A 144 6.20 -3.05 -1.09
C THR A 144 7.71 -2.88 -1.16
N LYS A 145 8.42 -3.84 -1.76
CA LYS A 145 9.87 -3.78 -1.95
C LYS A 145 10.24 -2.62 -2.86
N ALA A 146 9.54 -2.45 -3.98
CA ALA A 146 9.79 -1.36 -4.92
C ALA A 146 9.50 0.03 -4.31
N ALA A 147 8.41 0.17 -3.54
CA ALA A 147 8.08 1.42 -2.86
C ALA A 147 9.11 1.76 -1.78
N ARG A 148 9.54 0.77 -0.98
CA ARG A 148 10.59 0.96 0.03
C ARG A 148 11.93 1.36 -0.58
N ALA A 149 12.33 0.74 -1.69
CA ALA A 149 13.56 1.09 -2.38
C ALA A 149 13.54 2.54 -2.87
N LYS A 150 12.44 2.99 -3.50
CA LYS A 150 12.28 4.38 -3.92
C LYS A 150 12.27 5.36 -2.76
N ALA A 151 11.59 5.02 -1.66
CA ALA A 151 11.56 5.86 -0.48
C ALA A 151 12.95 5.99 0.17
N ALA A 152 13.71 4.89 0.22
CA ALA A 152 15.08 4.91 0.72
C ALA A 152 16.02 5.74 -0.16
N ASP A 153 15.89 5.65 -1.48
CA ASP A 153 16.66 6.46 -2.43
C ASP A 153 16.37 7.96 -2.28
N LEU A 154 15.09 8.35 -2.24
CA LEU A 154 14.69 9.73 -1.97
C LEU A 154 15.19 10.23 -0.61
N GLN A 155 15.14 9.39 0.42
CA GLN A 155 15.66 9.75 1.74
C GLN A 155 17.18 9.97 1.72
N ALA A 156 17.92 9.10 1.02
CA ALA A 156 19.36 9.26 0.86
C ALA A 156 19.72 10.56 0.11
N GLN A 157 18.95 10.91 -0.92
CA GLN A 157 19.11 12.18 -1.65
C GLN A 157 18.80 13.38 -0.74
N ILE A 158 17.74 13.31 0.07
CA ILE A 158 17.42 14.36 1.06
C ILE A 158 18.54 14.52 2.08
N ASP A 159 19.09 13.43 2.59
CA ASP A 159 20.16 13.48 3.60
C ASP A 159 21.45 14.04 3.01
N ALA A 160 21.81 13.66 1.77
CA ALA A 160 22.95 14.20 1.05
C ALA A 160 22.80 15.70 0.75
N ALA A 161 21.66 16.10 0.18
CA ALA A 161 21.33 17.49 -0.12
C ALA A 161 21.28 18.35 1.16
N THR A 162 20.78 17.81 2.27
CA THR A 162 20.77 18.52 3.56
C THR A 162 22.18 18.75 4.08
N LYS A 163 23.07 17.75 3.99
CA LYS A 163 24.49 17.92 4.37
C LYS A 163 25.18 18.96 3.49
N GLU A 164 24.97 18.90 2.18
CA GLU A 164 25.53 19.88 1.25
C GLU A 164 25.01 21.29 1.55
N ARG A 165 23.70 21.45 1.79
CA ARG A 165 23.09 22.71 2.23
C ARG A 165 23.77 23.26 3.47
N THR A 166 23.97 22.43 4.51
CA THR A 166 24.60 22.88 5.76
C THR A 166 26.06 23.31 5.56
N ALA A 167 26.80 22.60 4.71
CA ALA A 167 28.19 22.94 4.40
C ALA A 167 28.28 24.27 3.63
N LEU A 168 27.41 24.50 2.64
CA LEU A 168 27.39 25.76 1.89
C LEU A 168 26.92 26.94 2.75
N ALA A 169 25.86 26.74 3.54
CA ALA A 169 25.36 27.78 4.45
C ALA A 169 26.43 28.25 5.45
N ALA A 170 27.30 27.35 5.93
CA ALA A 170 28.39 27.69 6.83
C ALA A 170 29.50 28.56 6.18
N THR A 171 29.53 28.64 4.85
CA THR A 171 30.50 29.50 4.13
C THR A 171 29.97 30.92 3.87
N LEU A 172 28.68 31.16 4.12
CA LEU A 172 28.05 32.46 3.89
C LEU A 172 28.13 33.36 5.15
N PRO A 173 28.24 34.69 4.96
CA PRO A 173 28.03 35.65 6.04
C PRO A 173 26.66 35.48 6.70
N THR A 174 26.60 35.66 8.03
CA THR A 174 25.39 35.40 8.83
C THR A 174 24.23 36.32 8.49
N ASP A 175 24.50 37.58 8.16
CA ASP A 175 23.52 38.56 7.70
C ASP A 175 22.89 38.15 6.37
N VAL A 176 23.72 37.77 5.39
CA VAL A 176 23.27 37.30 4.07
C VAL A 176 22.46 36.01 4.18
N LEU A 177 22.91 35.06 4.99
CA LEU A 177 22.19 33.80 5.21
C LEU A 177 20.83 34.04 5.90
N THR A 178 20.79 34.91 6.92
CA THR A 178 19.55 35.25 7.62
C THR A 178 18.53 35.87 6.65
N ASP A 179 19.00 36.75 5.78
CA ASP A 179 18.14 37.40 4.81
C ASP A 179 17.65 36.43 3.72
N TYR A 180 18.53 35.57 3.23
CA TYR A 180 18.16 34.47 2.34
C TYR A 180 17.07 33.59 2.95
N GLU A 181 17.22 33.13 4.19
CA GLU A 181 16.23 32.25 4.85
C GLU A 181 14.88 32.94 5.07
N ARG A 182 14.88 34.26 5.33
CA ARG A 182 13.67 35.08 5.40
C ARG A 182 12.96 35.12 4.04
N LEU A 183 13.68 35.45 2.98
CA LEU A 183 13.14 35.54 1.62
C LEU A 183 12.71 34.19 1.06
N LEU A 184 13.40 33.10 1.44
CA LEU A 184 13.07 31.73 1.04
C LEU A 184 11.66 31.35 1.52
N LYS A 185 11.32 31.71 2.76
CA LYS A 185 9.97 31.50 3.33
C LYS A 185 8.93 32.40 2.65
N GLN A 186 9.26 33.66 2.41
CA GLN A 186 8.36 34.63 1.80
C GLN A 186 7.99 34.28 0.36
N PHE A 187 8.98 33.85 -0.43
CA PHE A 187 8.84 33.58 -1.87
C PHE A 187 8.76 32.09 -2.23
N ARG A 188 8.38 31.24 -1.27
CA ARG A 188 8.13 29.80 -1.48
C ARG A 188 9.30 29.07 -2.17
N GLY A 189 10.54 29.37 -1.77
CA GLY A 189 11.74 28.70 -2.27
C GLY A 189 12.53 29.45 -3.35
N LEU A 190 12.03 30.57 -3.87
CA LEU A 190 12.72 31.40 -4.86
C LEU A 190 13.15 32.75 -4.26
N ALA A 191 14.24 32.75 -3.52
CA ALA A 191 14.78 33.90 -2.78
C ALA A 191 15.85 34.70 -3.55
N VAL A 192 16.55 34.05 -4.49
CA VAL A 192 17.74 34.56 -5.18
C VAL A 192 17.49 34.54 -6.68
N GLU A 193 17.85 35.62 -7.34
CA GLU A 193 17.81 35.77 -8.79
C GLU A 193 19.14 36.34 -9.32
N THR A 194 19.35 36.17 -10.62
CA THR A 194 20.45 36.78 -11.37
C THR A 194 19.91 37.83 -12.32
N ILE A 195 20.78 38.68 -12.85
CA ILE A 195 20.43 39.66 -13.89
C ILE A 195 21.01 39.27 -15.25
N GLN A 196 20.21 39.43 -16.31
CA GLN A 196 20.65 39.31 -17.70
C GLN A 196 20.44 40.66 -18.40
N GLY A 197 21.52 41.38 -18.70
CA GLY A 197 21.44 42.76 -19.18
C GLY A 197 20.86 43.67 -18.10
N ASN A 198 19.63 44.17 -18.29
CA ASN A 198 18.88 44.93 -17.29
C ASN A 198 17.64 44.18 -16.76
N ILE A 199 17.49 42.89 -17.04
CA ILE A 199 16.28 42.11 -16.69
C ILE A 199 16.65 41.04 -15.65
N PRO A 200 16.09 41.11 -14.42
CA PRO A 200 16.22 40.05 -13.43
C PRO A 200 15.49 38.78 -13.86
N THR A 201 16.04 37.61 -13.51
CA THR A 201 15.58 36.32 -14.03
C THR A 201 14.31 35.79 -13.41
N VAL A 202 13.84 36.32 -12.27
CA VAL A 202 12.62 35.82 -11.62
C VAL A 202 11.46 36.82 -11.75
N CYS A 203 11.69 38.12 -11.56
CA CYS A 203 10.61 39.11 -11.70
C CYS A 203 10.38 39.58 -13.15
N HIS A 204 11.35 39.34 -14.05
CA HIS A 204 11.33 39.76 -15.47
C HIS A 204 10.99 41.24 -15.71
N THR A 205 11.12 42.09 -14.70
CA THR A 205 10.83 43.52 -14.80
C THR A 205 12.12 44.24 -15.13
N ALA A 206 12.20 44.85 -16.32
CA ALA A 206 13.38 45.57 -16.77
C ALA A 206 13.72 46.72 -15.81
N LEU A 207 14.95 46.73 -15.30
CA LEU A 207 15.48 47.76 -14.43
C LEU A 207 15.67 49.06 -15.20
N GLN A 208 15.25 50.16 -14.58
CA GLN A 208 15.50 51.50 -15.10
C GLN A 208 17.00 51.81 -15.10
N ALA A 209 17.41 52.73 -15.96
CA ALA A 209 18.82 53.13 -16.09
C ALA A 209 19.39 53.66 -14.76
N SER A 210 18.59 54.41 -13.98
CA SER A 210 18.98 54.88 -12.64
C SER A 210 19.28 53.71 -11.70
N SER A 211 18.36 52.76 -11.57
CA SER A 211 18.55 51.56 -10.74
C SER A 211 19.76 50.74 -11.20
N MET A 212 19.99 50.62 -12.50
CA MET A 212 21.19 49.96 -13.04
C MET A 212 22.48 50.73 -12.69
N SER A 213 22.45 52.07 -12.70
CA SER A 213 23.58 52.89 -12.28
C SER A 213 23.87 52.72 -10.79
N ASP A 214 22.84 52.72 -9.94
CA ASP A 214 22.95 52.53 -8.49
C ASP A 214 23.59 51.16 -8.17
N LEU A 215 23.07 50.08 -8.78
CA LEU A 215 23.60 48.72 -8.64
C LEU A 215 25.07 48.60 -9.08
N ASN A 216 25.45 49.30 -10.15
CA ASN A 216 26.82 49.30 -10.67
C ASN A 216 27.79 50.13 -9.81
N HIS A 217 27.28 51.15 -9.11
CA HIS A 217 28.04 52.05 -8.25
C HIS A 217 28.30 51.44 -6.87
N ASP A 218 27.29 50.78 -6.28
CA ASP A 218 27.40 50.11 -4.99
C ASP A 218 28.48 49.00 -4.99
N GLY A 219 28.77 48.41 -6.14
CA GLY A 219 29.85 47.43 -6.33
C GLY A 219 29.69 46.12 -5.54
N SER A 220 28.56 45.96 -4.85
CA SER A 220 28.24 44.80 -4.02
C SER A 220 27.85 43.62 -4.91
N GLU A 221 28.44 42.44 -4.65
CA GLU A 221 28.11 41.22 -5.40
C GLU A 221 26.63 40.80 -5.21
N ILE A 222 26.10 41.08 -4.02
CA ILE A 222 24.75 40.71 -3.58
C ILE A 222 24.01 41.98 -3.17
N THR A 223 22.81 42.16 -3.71
CA THR A 223 21.93 43.31 -3.44
C THR A 223 20.46 42.85 -3.51
N HIS A 224 19.50 43.77 -3.49
CA HIS A 224 18.08 43.47 -3.61
C HIS A 224 17.51 44.02 -4.91
N CYS A 225 16.62 43.26 -5.54
CA CYS A 225 15.85 43.76 -6.66
C CYS A 225 14.92 44.89 -6.19
N PRO A 226 14.94 46.08 -6.81
CA PRO A 226 14.13 47.22 -6.39
C PRO A 226 12.62 47.01 -6.57
N TYR A 227 12.22 46.04 -7.39
CA TYR A 227 10.81 45.74 -7.64
C TYR A 227 10.27 44.58 -6.81
N CYS A 228 10.97 43.45 -6.79
CA CYS A 228 10.48 42.24 -6.12
C CYS A 228 11.16 41.95 -4.78
N HIS A 229 12.19 42.73 -4.41
CA HIS A 229 12.94 42.61 -3.16
C HIS A 229 13.59 41.25 -2.89
N ARG A 230 13.76 40.42 -3.93
CA ARG A 230 14.61 39.22 -3.86
C ARG A 230 16.08 39.58 -3.84
N LEU A 231 16.91 38.67 -3.34
CA LEU A 231 18.37 38.79 -3.45
C LEU A 231 18.75 38.72 -4.93
N LEU A 232 19.41 39.76 -5.41
CA LEU A 232 19.93 39.88 -6.76
C LEU A 232 21.44 39.67 -6.72
N VAL A 233 21.90 38.63 -7.40
CA VAL A 233 23.33 38.36 -7.60
C VAL A 233 23.76 39.01 -8.91
N LEU A 234 24.67 39.97 -8.80
CA LEU A 234 25.24 40.65 -9.96
C LEU A 234 26.39 39.79 -10.53
N PRO A 235 26.53 39.68 -11.87
CA PRO A 235 27.68 39.02 -12.47
C PRO A 235 28.96 39.72 -12.01
N SER A 236 29.99 38.95 -11.67
CA SER A 236 31.31 39.50 -11.38
C SER A 236 31.75 40.34 -12.58
N LYS A 237 32.10 41.62 -12.37
CA LYS A 237 32.72 42.44 -13.41
C LYS A 237 33.98 41.71 -13.88
N GLU A 238 33.93 41.05 -15.03
CA GLU A 238 35.14 40.71 -15.76
C GLU A 238 35.85 42.03 -16.06
N ALA A 239 37.11 42.11 -15.62
CA ALA A 239 37.97 43.26 -15.85
C ALA A 239 38.29 43.43 -17.34
#